data_AF-A0A7V5UE56-F1
#
_entry.id   AF-A0A7V5UE56-F1
#
_cell.length_a   1.000
_cell.length_b   1.000
_cell.length_c   1.000
_cell.angle_alpha   90.00
_cell.angle_beta   90.00
_cell.angle_gamma   90.00
#
_symmetry.space_group_name_H-M   'P 1'
#
loop_
_entity.id
_entity.type
_entity.pdbx_description
1 polymer ?
#
loop_
_entity_poly.entity_id
_entity_poly.type
_entity_poly.pdbx_seq_one_letter_code
_entity_poly.pdbx_strand_id
1 'polypeptide(L)'
;MKTFEFFIAKRYFKAKRRTGFISIITYVSIAGVTIGVAALILVLSVMNGFEQEVRSRLLGADAHLRVRKFYMEPITRTDSIMTLVKKLDHVVGVSPAIVDKGMISGRGRQFATIIKAVDPKTVSDVTEIA
;
A
#
# COMPACT_ATOMS: atom_id res chain seq x y z
N MET A 1 -44.91 -5.69 6.62
CA MET A 1 -44.84 -7.12 6.98
C MET A 1 -43.61 -7.53 7.80
N LYS A 2 -42.44 -6.86 7.72
CA LYS A 2 -41.22 -7.26 8.45
C LYS A 2 -41.26 -7.18 9.98
N THR A 3 -42.15 -6.37 10.56
CA THR A 3 -42.18 -6.12 12.02
C THR A 3 -42.70 -7.32 12.83
N PHE A 4 -43.65 -8.07 12.28
CA PHE A 4 -44.26 -9.22 12.97
C PHE A 4 -43.31 -10.41 13.03
N GLU A 5 -42.61 -10.71 11.93
CA GLU A 5 -41.59 -11.77 11.86
C GLU A 5 -40.43 -11.48 12.80
N PHE A 6 -39.93 -10.24 12.84
CA PHE A 6 -38.87 -9.84 13.77
C PHE A 6 -39.32 -9.88 15.23
N PHE A 7 -40.58 -9.54 15.52
CA PHE A 7 -41.17 -9.66 16.85
C PHE A 7 -41.22 -11.13 17.32
N ILE A 8 -41.64 -12.05 16.44
CA ILE A 8 -41.63 -13.48 16.71
C ILE A 8 -40.19 -13.97 16.90
N ALA A 9 -39.28 -13.67 15.97
CA ALA A 9 -37.89 -14.10 16.04
C ALA A 9 -37.20 -13.65 17.35
N LYS A 10 -37.32 -12.36 17.72
CA LYS A 10 -36.75 -11.82 18.96
C LYS A 10 -37.39 -12.42 20.21
N ARG A 11 -38.70 -12.68 20.18
CA ARG A 11 -39.41 -13.35 21.30
C ARG A 11 -38.92 -14.78 21.48
N TYR A 12 -38.70 -15.53 20.40
CA TYR A 12 -38.15 -16.89 20.45
C TYR A 12 -36.68 -16.91 20.87
N PHE A 13 -35.90 -15.90 20.46
CA PHE A 13 -34.50 -15.73 20.85
C PHE A 13 -34.33 -15.35 22.33
N LYS A 14 -35.22 -14.50 22.86
CA LYS A 14 -35.20 -14.03 24.25
C LYS A 14 -36.04 -14.91 25.19
N ALA A 15 -36.82 -15.85 24.67
CA ALA A 15 -37.68 -16.70 25.49
C ALA A 15 -36.84 -17.54 26.44
N LYS A 16 -36.95 -17.24 27.74
CA LYS A 16 -36.41 -18.00 28.86
C LYS A 16 -37.11 -19.37 28.88
N ARG A 17 -36.69 -20.31 28.02
CA ARG A 17 -37.19 -21.68 28.06
C ARG A 17 -36.85 -22.25 29.44
N ARG A 18 -37.78 -23.01 30.03
CA ARG A 18 -37.67 -23.56 31.40
C ARG A 18 -36.42 -24.43 31.65
N THR A 19 -35.61 -24.71 30.63
CA THR A 19 -34.33 -25.42 30.69
C THR A 19 -33.18 -24.48 30.30
N GLY A 20 -32.37 -24.05 31.28
CA GLY A 20 -31.24 -23.13 31.06
C GLY A 20 -30.20 -23.62 30.04
N PHE A 21 -30.11 -24.94 29.82
CA PHE A 21 -29.21 -25.57 28.85
C PHE A 21 -29.36 -25.07 27.42
N ILE A 22 -30.60 -24.85 26.95
CA ILE A 22 -30.85 -24.40 25.56
C ILE A 22 -30.32 -22.97 25.36
N SER A 23 -30.49 -22.11 26.37
CA SER A 23 -30.02 -20.72 26.30
C SER A 23 -28.50 -20.63 26.19
N ILE A 24 -27.77 -21.50 26.90
CA ILE A 24 -26.30 -21.53 26.88
C ILE A 24 -25.79 -21.90 25.49
N ILE A 25 -26.35 -22.95 24.87
CA ILE A 25 -25.97 -23.39 23.53
C ILE A 25 -26.13 -22.24 22.53
N THR A 26 -27.25 -21.52 22.55
CA THR A 26 -27.49 -20.38 21.67
C THR A 26 -26.43 -19.28 21.82
N TYR A 27 -26.04 -18.94 23.06
CA TYR A 27 -24.99 -17.95 23.28
C TYR A 27 -23.62 -18.41 22.77
N VAL A 28 -23.25 -19.67 23.03
CA VAL A 28 -21.96 -20.22 22.58
C VAL A 28 -21.90 -20.29 21.06
N SER A 29 -22.98 -20.71 20.38
CA SER A 29 -23.03 -20.75 18.91
C SER A 29 -22.85 -19.36 18.30
N ILE A 30 -23.50 -18.34 18.86
CA ILE A 30 -23.40 -16.96 18.35
C ILE A 30 -22.01 -16.40 18.61
N ALA A 31 -21.44 -16.62 19.79
CA ALA A 31 -20.08 -16.22 20.10
C ALA A 31 -19.08 -16.87 19.15
N GLY A 32 -19.22 -18.17 18.87
CA GLY A 32 -18.35 -18.90 17.94
C GLY A 32 -18.40 -18.34 16.52
N VAL A 33 -19.60 -18.13 15.96
CA VAL A 33 -19.76 -17.55 14.62
C VAL A 33 -19.21 -16.12 14.58
N THR A 34 -19.49 -15.32 15.61
CA THR A 34 -19.01 -13.94 15.69
C THR A 34 -17.48 -13.89 15.69
N ILE A 35 -16.83 -14.72 16.52
CA ILE A 35 -15.37 -14.79 16.59
C ILE A 35 -14.79 -15.28 15.25
N GLY A 36 -15.37 -16.32 14.65
CA GLY A 36 -14.90 -16.87 13.38
C GLY A 36 -14.98 -15.86 12.23
N VAL A 37 -16.12 -15.18 12.08
CA VAL A 37 -16.31 -14.16 11.05
C VAL A 37 -15.43 -12.94 11.31
N ALA A 38 -15.31 -12.50 12.57
CA ALA A 38 -14.44 -11.38 12.93
C ALA A 38 -12.97 -11.68 12.60
N ALA A 39 -12.49 -12.89 12.90
CA ALA A 39 -11.12 -13.29 12.57
C ALA A 39 -10.87 -13.28 11.06
N LEU A 40 -11.81 -13.81 10.26
CA LEU A 40 -11.70 -13.77 8.79
C LEU A 40 -11.67 -12.35 8.24
N ILE A 41 -12.55 -11.47 8.74
CA ILE A 41 -12.58 -10.05 8.34
C ILE A 41 -11.27 -9.36 8.70
N LEU A 42 -10.72 -9.61 9.89
CA LEU A 42 -9.46 -9.01 10.33
C LEU A 42 -8.30 -9.45 9.44
N VAL A 43 -8.18 -10.75 9.15
CA VAL A 43 -7.12 -11.26 8.27
C VAL A 43 -7.21 -10.65 6.88
N LEU A 44 -8.41 -10.63 6.28
CA LEU A 44 -8.62 -10.01 4.97
C LEU A 44 -8.30 -8.52 4.98
N SER A 45 -8.67 -7.80 6.04
CA SER A 45 -8.39 -6.37 6.17
C SER A 45 -6.88 -6.10 6.25
N VAL A 46 -6.15 -6.91 7.01
CA VAL A 46 -4.69 -6.80 7.12
C VAL A 46 -4.03 -7.13 5.78
N MET A 47 -4.44 -8.21 5.11
CA MET A 47 -3.89 -8.60 3.81
C MET A 47 -4.13 -7.50 2.77
N ASN A 48 -5.35 -6.99 2.66
CA ASN A 48 -5.70 -5.94 1.69
C ASN A 48 -4.93 -4.64 1.96
N GLY A 49 -4.85 -4.19 3.22
CA GLY A 49 -4.10 -3.00 3.58
C GLY A 49 -2.59 -3.15 3.32
N PHE A 50 -2.04 -4.31 3.65
CA PHE A 50 -0.62 -4.60 3.40
C PHE A 50 -0.29 -4.66 1.91
N GLU A 51 -1.13 -5.31 1.10
CA GLU A 51 -0.96 -5.37 -0.35
C GLU A 51 -0.92 -3.96 -0.95
N GLN A 52 -1.82 -3.07 -0.51
CA GLN A 52 -1.87 -1.70 -0.99
C GLN A 52 -0.63 -0.90 -0.59
N GLU A 53 -0.15 -1.05 0.65
CA GLU A 53 1.08 -0.38 1.11
C GLU A 53 2.33 -0.92 0.40
N VAL A 54 2.44 -2.24 0.21
CA VAL A 54 3.56 -2.83 -0.53
C VAL A 54 3.55 -2.35 -1.97
N ARG A 55 2.37 -2.36 -2.62
CA ARG A 55 2.22 -1.88 -3.99
C ARG A 55 2.58 -0.40 -4.12
N SER A 56 2.09 0.45 -3.22
CA SER A 56 2.39 1.89 -3.25
C SER A 56 3.87 2.18 -3.02
N ARG A 57 4.51 1.46 -2.08
CA ARG A 57 5.95 1.58 -1.83
C ARG A 57 6.80 1.13 -3.01
N LEU A 58 6.41 0.04 -3.67
CA LEU A 58 7.14 -0.47 -4.83
C LEU A 58 6.98 0.43 -6.07
N LEU A 59 5.77 0.95 -6.32
CA LEU A 59 5.48 1.78 -7.50
C LEU A 59 5.80 3.26 -7.29
N GLY A 60 5.66 3.78 -6.08
CA GLY A 60 5.84 5.21 -5.76
C GLY A 60 7.29 5.60 -5.45
N ALA A 61 8.16 4.65 -5.13
CA ALA A 61 9.56 4.93 -4.79
C ALA A 61 10.46 5.24 -5.99
N ASP A 62 10.01 4.92 -7.20
CA ASP A 62 10.79 5.10 -8.41
C ASP A 62 9.96 5.60 -9.59
N ALA A 63 10.61 6.31 -10.50
CA ALA A 63 9.98 6.78 -11.72
C ALA A 63 9.53 5.57 -12.58
N HIS A 64 8.29 5.65 -13.08
CA HIS A 64 7.69 4.63 -13.94
C HIS A 64 8.56 4.26 -15.16
N LEU A 65 9.33 5.22 -15.68
CA LEU A 65 10.26 5.01 -16.79
C LEU A 65 11.60 5.70 -16.49
N ARG A 66 12.70 5.03 -16.85
CA ARG A 66 14.06 5.57 -16.74
C ARG A 66 14.72 5.60 -18.11
N VAL A 67 15.09 6.79 -18.57
CA VAL A 67 15.88 6.97 -19.79
C VAL A 67 17.36 7.02 -19.39
N ARG A 68 18.16 6.09 -19.93
CA ARG A 68 19.61 6.02 -19.72
C ARG A 68 20.31 5.68 -21.02
N LYS A 69 21.54 6.15 -21.20
CA LYS A 69 22.41 5.66 -22.26
C LYS A 69 22.91 4.26 -21.94
N PHE A 70 23.25 3.51 -22.98
CA PHE A 70 24.00 2.26 -22.85
C PHE A 70 25.33 2.49 -22.11
N TYR A 71 25.80 1.48 -21.40
CA TYR A 71 27.05 1.51 -20.61
C TYR A 71 27.13 2.57 -19.50
N MET A 72 25.99 3.09 -19.01
CA MET A 72 25.93 4.12 -17.95
C MET A 72 26.65 5.43 -18.30
N GLU A 73 26.76 5.75 -19.59
CA GLU A 73 27.38 7.01 -20.01
C GLU A 73 26.53 8.24 -19.63
N PRO A 74 27.19 9.39 -19.33
CA PRO A 74 26.48 10.64 -19.09
C PRO A 74 25.65 11.11 -20.29
N ILE A 75 24.46 11.62 -20.00
CA ILE A 75 23.61 12.31 -20.98
C ILE A 75 24.09 13.75 -21.10
N THR A 76 24.57 14.14 -22.28
CA THR A 76 25.20 15.44 -22.53
C THR A 76 24.20 16.56 -22.84
N ARG A 77 22.98 16.21 -23.30
CA ARG A 77 21.91 17.17 -23.68
C ARG A 77 20.61 16.89 -22.92
N THR A 78 20.70 16.88 -21.60
CA THR A 78 19.57 16.55 -20.72
C THR A 78 18.36 17.47 -20.95
N ASP A 79 18.58 18.79 -21.07
CA ASP A 79 17.49 19.77 -21.21
C ASP A 79 16.67 19.60 -22.50
N SER A 80 17.34 19.33 -23.62
CA SER A 80 16.69 19.11 -24.91
C SER A 80 15.84 17.83 -24.89
N ILE A 81 16.36 16.76 -24.28
CA ILE A 81 15.66 15.49 -24.16
C ILE A 81 14.46 15.65 -23.22
N MET A 82 14.63 16.31 -22.08
CA MET A 82 13.54 16.60 -21.15
C MET A 82 12.40 17.36 -21.84
N THR A 83 12.73 18.37 -22.65
CA THR A 83 11.73 19.15 -23.40
C THR A 83 10.98 18.30 -24.42
N LEU A 84 11.68 17.38 -25.09
CA LEU A 84 11.09 16.46 -26.07
C LEU A 84 10.14 15.46 -25.40
N VAL A 85 10.55 14.90 -24.26
CA VAL A 85 9.76 13.93 -23.50
C VAL A 85 8.54 14.59 -22.84
N LYS A 86 8.67 15.82 -22.34
CA LYS A 86 7.54 16.60 -21.79
C LYS A 86 6.45 16.93 -22.81
N LYS A 87 6.72 16.85 -24.11
CA LYS A 87 5.71 17.09 -25.17
C LYS A 87 4.83 15.89 -25.47
N LEU A 88 5.09 14.73 -24.86
CA LEU A 88 4.27 13.53 -25.05
C LEU A 88 3.06 13.58 -24.10
N ASP A 89 1.86 13.35 -24.64
CA ASP A 89 0.59 13.53 -23.93
C ASP A 89 0.43 12.66 -22.65
N HIS A 90 1.19 11.57 -22.54
CA HIS A 90 1.13 10.65 -21.39
C HIS A 90 2.21 10.90 -20.33
N VAL A 91 3.06 11.92 -20.49
CA VAL A 91 4.14 12.21 -19.55
C VAL A 91 3.69 13.25 -18.53
N VAL A 92 3.50 12.82 -17.28
CA VAL A 92 3.07 13.67 -16.17
C VAL A 92 4.22 14.56 -15.65
N GLY A 93 5.45 14.04 -15.66
CA GLY A 93 6.62 14.74 -15.13
C GLY A 93 7.93 14.17 -15.67
N VAL A 94 8.97 14.99 -15.67
CA VAL A 94 10.33 14.58 -16.04
C VAL A 94 11.33 15.25 -15.11
N SER A 95 12.20 14.44 -14.50
CA SER A 95 13.24 14.91 -13.59
C SER A 95 14.59 14.27 -13.95
N PRO A 96 15.69 15.04 -13.98
CA PRO A 96 17.02 14.48 -14.15
C PRO A 96 17.46 13.78 -12.87
N ALA A 97 18.13 12.64 -13.02
CA ALA A 97 18.70 11.92 -11.89
C ALA A 97 20.06 11.34 -12.25
N ILE A 98 21.01 11.46 -11.34
CA ILE A 98 22.33 10.83 -11.44
C ILE A 98 22.34 9.70 -10.41
N VAL A 99 22.59 8.48 -10.85
CA VAL A 99 22.68 7.31 -9.97
C VAL A 99 24.06 6.71 -10.11
N ASP A 100 24.83 6.77 -9.04
CA ASP A 100 26.21 6.26 -9.00
C ASP A 100 26.48 5.46 -7.73
N LYS A 101 27.54 4.66 -7.74
CA LYS A 101 27.98 3.90 -6.57
C LYS A 101 28.97 4.74 -5.78
N GLY A 102 28.72 4.91 -4.50
CA GLY A 102 29.59 5.64 -3.59
C GLY A 102 29.92 4.84 -2.34
N MET A 103 30.79 5.40 -1.51
CA MET A 103 31.11 4.84 -0.20
C MET A 103 30.87 5.90 0.85
N ILE A 104 30.09 5.55 1.88
CA ILE A 104 29.89 6.39 3.05
C ILE A 104 30.79 5.84 4.16
N SER A 105 31.66 6.70 4.69
CA SER A 105 32.54 6.36 5.80
C SER A 105 32.22 7.20 7.04
N GLY A 106 32.09 6.58 8.20
CA GLY A 106 31.88 7.27 9.48
C GLY A 106 32.17 6.38 10.68
N ARG A 107 32.76 6.95 11.74
CA ARG A 107 33.10 6.25 13.01
C ARG A 107 33.79 4.89 12.80
N GLY A 108 34.78 4.84 11.91
CA GLY A 108 35.55 3.62 11.62
C GLY A 108 34.80 2.54 10.85
N ARG A 109 33.60 2.83 10.31
CA ARG A 109 32.85 1.91 9.43
C ARG A 109 32.74 2.51 8.04
N GLN A 110 32.81 1.65 7.03
CA GLN A 110 32.63 2.01 5.63
C GLN A 110 31.52 1.15 5.05
N PHE A 111 30.59 1.79 4.35
CA PHE A 111 29.49 1.14 3.67
C PHE A 111 29.47 1.60 2.22
N ALA A 112 29.57 0.66 1.28
CA ALA A 112 29.26 0.93 -0.11
C ALA A 112 27.74 1.13 -0.25
N THR A 113 27.33 2.17 -0.96
CA THR A 113 25.92 2.50 -1.17
C THR A 113 25.70 3.03 -2.58
N ILE A 114 24.44 3.09 -3.01
CA ILE A 114 24.04 3.74 -4.25
C ILE A 114 23.57 5.16 -3.90
N ILE A 115 24.18 6.14 -4.53
CA ILE A 115 23.83 7.56 -4.37
C ILE A 115 22.97 7.96 -5.57
N LYS A 116 21.77 8.46 -5.30
CA LYS A 116 20.84 9.02 -6.29
C LYS A 116 20.75 10.53 -6.06
N ALA A 117 21.40 11.31 -6.91
CA ALA A 117 21.22 12.76 -6.94
C ALA A 117 19.95 13.08 -7.74
N VAL A 118 19.11 13.95 -7.18
CA VAL A 118 17.84 14.40 -7.77
C VAL A 118 17.78 15.92 -7.76
N ASP A 119 17.05 16.50 -8.72
CA ASP A 119 16.71 17.92 -8.68
C ASP A 119 15.48 18.14 -7.77
N PRO A 120 15.61 18.89 -6.65
CA PRO A 120 14.51 19.14 -5.73
C PRO A 120 13.28 19.80 -6.36
N LYS A 121 13.45 20.55 -7.45
CA LYS A 121 12.33 21.28 -8.10
C LYS A 121 11.44 20.37 -8.95
N THR A 122 11.99 19.30 -9.51
CA THR A 122 11.30 18.45 -10.50
C THR A 122 11.05 17.03 -10.00
N VAL A 123 11.64 16.64 -8.87
CA VAL A 123 11.52 15.28 -8.32
C VAL A 123 10.10 14.95 -7.84
N SER A 124 9.37 15.91 -7.29
CA SER A 124 7.99 15.73 -6.81
C SER A 124 7.00 15.42 -7.94
N ASP A 125 7.31 15.82 -9.18
CA ASP A 125 6.47 15.54 -10.34
C ASP A 125 6.58 14.08 -10.83
N VAL A 126 7.60 13.34 -10.36
CA VAL A 126 7.91 11.98 -10.83
C VAL A 126 7.94 10.92 -9.75
N THR A 127 7.95 11.32 -8.48
CA THR A 127 8.04 10.40 -7.32
C THR A 127 7.11 10.90 -6.22
N GLU A 128 6.26 10.02 -5.69
CA GLU A 128 5.31 10.38 -4.61
C GLU A 128 5.94 10.38 -3.21
N ILE A 129 7.22 9.99 -3.10
CA ILE A 129 7.96 9.79 -1.83
C ILE A 129 9.10 10.80 -1.66
N ALA A 130 9.18 11.84 -2.50
CA ALA A 130 10.24 12.85 -2.46
C ALA A 130 9.81 14.16 -1.77
#